data_AF-A0A1C5YSL7-F1
#
_entry.id   AF-A0A1C5YSL7-F1
#
_cell.length_a   1.000
_cell.length_b   1.000
_cell.length_c   1.000
_cell.angle_alpha   90.00
_cell.angle_beta   90.00
_cell.angle_gamma   90.00
#
_symmetry.space_group_name_H-M   'P 1'
#
loop_
_entity.id
_entity.type
_entity.pdbx_description
1 polymer ?
#
loop_
_entity_poly.entity_id
_entity_poly.type
_entity_poly.pdbx_seq_one_letter_code
_entity_poly.pdbx_strand_id
1 'polypeptide(L)'
;MQQQAVECNFAENDSWIILSAIEQSIKRKIEAVGTPLKDWDIRINYGIKTGFNETFVITTDKRNEILANCQTEDERTRTAELIRPILRGRDIKRYAYNWAGLYLIATFPSRHYDIETYPAVK
;
A
#
# COMPACT_ATOMS: atom_id res chain seq x y z
N MET A 1 -38.83 -24.10 -1.60
CA MET A 1 -37.51 -23.50 -1.35
C MET A 1 -36.48 -24.48 -1.91
N GLN A 2 -35.96 -24.24 -3.11
CA GLN A 2 -35.02 -25.17 -3.77
C GLN A 2 -33.61 -24.87 -3.25
N GLN A 3 -33.00 -25.84 -2.55
CA GLN A 3 -31.57 -25.76 -2.21
C GLN A 3 -30.77 -26.24 -3.42
N GLN A 4 -29.90 -25.39 -3.95
CA GLN A 4 -28.86 -25.80 -4.89
C GLN A 4 -27.68 -26.34 -4.09
N ALA A 5 -27.51 -27.66 -4.10
CA ALA A 5 -26.29 -28.30 -3.62
C ALA A 5 -25.27 -28.33 -4.77
N VAL A 6 -24.04 -27.90 -4.49
CA VAL A 6 -22.91 -28.00 -5.41
C VAL A 6 -21.91 -28.95 -4.78
N GLU A 7 -21.54 -30.01 -5.49
CA GLU A 7 -20.44 -30.89 -5.06
C GLU A 7 -19.13 -30.12 -5.20
N CYS A 8 -18.52 -29.77 -4.07
CA CYS A 8 -17.19 -29.20 -3.99
C CYS A 8 -16.26 -30.24 -3.36
N ASN A 9 -15.25 -30.68 -4.10
CA ASN A 9 -14.24 -31.57 -3.56
C ASN A 9 -13.27 -30.75 -2.70
N PHE A 10 -13.17 -31.08 -1.42
CA PHE A 10 -12.31 -30.40 -0.46
C PHE A 10 -11.03 -31.22 -0.27
N ALA A 11 -10.07 -31.04 -1.18
CA ALA A 11 -8.73 -31.61 -1.00
C ALA A 11 -7.94 -30.77 0.03
N GLU A 12 -7.19 -31.42 0.91
CA GLU A 12 -6.57 -30.79 2.10
C GLU A 12 -5.54 -29.67 1.80
N ASN A 13 -5.05 -29.56 0.56
CA ASN A 13 -4.04 -28.58 0.17
C ASN A 13 -4.52 -27.49 -0.81
N ASP A 14 -5.79 -27.52 -1.20
CA ASP A 14 -6.35 -26.51 -2.12
C ASP A 14 -7.08 -25.39 -1.36
N SER A 15 -6.98 -24.17 -1.88
CA SER A 15 -7.75 -23.04 -1.32
C SER A 15 -9.25 -23.31 -1.44
N TRP A 16 -9.99 -23.03 -0.36
CA TRP A 16 -11.43 -23.21 -0.33
C TRP A 16 -12.10 -22.16 -1.21
N ILE A 17 -12.84 -22.61 -2.22
CA ILE A 17 -13.42 -21.73 -3.23
C ILE A 17 -14.89 -22.11 -3.45
N ILE A 18 -15.77 -21.13 -3.32
CA ILE A 18 -17.20 -21.29 -3.56
C ILE A 18 -17.49 -20.73 -4.97
N LEU A 19 -17.55 -21.64 -5.94
CA LEU A 19 -17.82 -21.31 -7.35
C LEU A 19 -18.80 -22.35 -7.93
N SER A 20 -19.58 -21.94 -8.93
CA SER A 20 -20.38 -22.86 -9.72
C SER A 20 -19.51 -23.85 -10.49
N ALA A 21 -20.08 -24.97 -10.93
CA ALA A 21 -19.36 -26.00 -11.70
C ALA A 21 -18.68 -25.44 -12.98
N ILE A 22 -19.32 -24.46 -13.64
CA ILE A 22 -18.80 -23.82 -14.84
C ILE A 22 -17.55 -23.00 -14.50
N GLU A 23 -17.63 -22.14 -13.49
CA GLU A 23 -16.51 -21.31 -13.04
C GLU A 23 -15.33 -22.15 -12.56
N GLN A 24 -15.58 -23.27 -11.85
CA GLN A 24 -14.53 -24.22 -11.47
C GLN A 24 -13.85 -24.86 -12.69
N SER A 25 -14.61 -25.17 -13.74
CA SER A 25 -14.03 -25.72 -14.98
C SER A 25 -13.13 -24.70 -15.69
N ILE A 26 -13.53 -23.42 -15.69
CA ILE A 26 -12.75 -22.33 -16.28
C ILE A 26 -11.48 -22.10 -15.47
N LYS A 27 -11.58 -22.04 -14.13
CA LYS A 27 -10.43 -21.93 -13.23
C LYS A 27 -9.40 -23.03 -13.49
N ARG A 28 -9.83 -24.31 -13.53
CA ARG A 28 -8.93 -25.45 -13.81
C ARG A 28 -8.21 -25.33 -15.15
N LYS A 29 -8.90 -24.85 -16.20
CA LYS A 29 -8.28 -24.63 -17.51
C LYS A 29 -7.22 -23.53 -17.47
N ILE A 30 -7.47 -22.45 -16.74
CA ILE A 30 -6.50 -21.35 -16.58
C ILE A 30 -5.29 -21.83 -15.77
N GLU A 31 -5.50 -22.57 -14.69
CA GLU A 31 -4.42 -23.11 -13.84
C GLU A 31 -3.56 -24.16 -14.53
N ALA A 32 -4.14 -24.94 -15.46
CA ALA A 32 -3.37 -25.93 -16.23
C ALA A 32 -2.41 -25.30 -17.26
N VAL A 33 -2.67 -24.07 -17.70
CA VAL A 33 -1.87 -23.38 -18.72
C VAL A 33 -0.99 -22.27 -18.12
N GLY A 34 -1.48 -21.59 -17.08
CA GLY A 34 -0.83 -20.43 -16.47
C GLY A 34 0.02 -20.77 -15.24
N THR A 35 1.00 -19.92 -14.95
CA THR A 35 1.79 -19.99 -13.71
C THR A 35 1.15 -19.12 -12.63
N PRO A 36 0.81 -19.64 -11.44
CA PRO A 36 0.26 -18.86 -10.35
C PRO A 36 1.19 -17.71 -9.95
N LEU A 37 0.64 -16.53 -9.66
CA LEU A 37 1.41 -15.31 -9.36
C LEU A 37 2.41 -15.49 -8.19
N LYS A 38 2.10 -16.36 -7.24
CA LYS A 38 2.97 -16.69 -6.09
C LYS A 38 4.28 -17.39 -6.49
N ASP A 39 4.30 -18.05 -7.64
CA ASP A 39 5.42 -18.85 -8.14
C ASP A 39 6.28 -18.06 -9.14
N TRP A 40 5.91 -16.80 -9.41
CA TRP A 40 6.71 -15.89 -10.22
C TRP A 40 7.92 -15.41 -9.41
N ASP A 41 9.03 -15.10 -10.08
CA ASP A 41 10.21 -14.48 -9.46
C ASP A 41 9.97 -13.00 -9.13
N ILE A 42 9.02 -12.75 -8.24
CA ILE A 42 8.63 -11.43 -7.77
C ILE A 42 8.49 -11.43 -6.24
N ARG A 43 8.75 -10.28 -5.62
CA ARG A 43 8.52 -10.08 -4.19
C ARG A 43 7.21 -9.36 -3.97
N ILE A 44 6.21 -10.06 -3.45
CA ILE A 44 4.91 -9.50 -3.09
C ILE A 44 5.02 -8.87 -1.70
N ASN A 45 5.03 -7.54 -1.64
CA ASN A 45 5.11 -6.78 -0.40
C ASN A 45 3.79 -6.05 -0.13
N TYR A 46 3.52 -5.78 1.15
CA TYR A 46 2.46 -4.86 1.55
C TYR A 46 2.96 -3.40 1.50
N GLY A 47 2.03 -2.46 1.36
CA GLY A 47 2.34 -1.03 1.41
C GLY A 47 2.75 -0.55 2.81
N ILE A 48 3.20 0.70 2.91
CA ILE A 48 3.68 1.27 4.18
C ILE A 48 2.54 1.32 5.22
N LYS A 49 2.74 0.68 6.38
CA LYS A 49 1.82 0.73 7.52
C LYS A 49 2.30 1.82 8.48
N THR A 50 1.63 2.97 8.47
CA THR A 50 1.98 4.14 9.28
C THR A 50 1.47 4.05 10.73
N GLY A 51 0.52 3.17 11.01
CA GLY A 51 -0.17 3.10 12.30
C GLY A 51 -1.25 4.18 12.47
N PHE A 52 -0.98 5.42 12.04
CA PHE A 52 -1.93 6.52 12.12
C PHE A 52 -1.85 7.46 10.91
N ASN A 53 -2.71 7.23 9.92
CA ASN A 53 -2.65 7.96 8.64
C ASN A 53 -2.91 9.46 8.76
N GLU A 54 -3.79 9.89 9.68
CA GLU A 54 -4.20 11.29 9.80
C GLU A 54 -3.04 12.22 10.20
N THR A 55 -2.06 11.72 10.96
CA THR A 55 -0.87 12.48 11.34
C THR A 55 0.24 12.37 10.31
N PHE A 56 0.51 11.18 9.78
CA PHE A 56 1.67 10.98 8.92
C PHE A 56 1.43 11.31 7.45
N VAL A 57 0.18 11.24 6.97
CA VAL A 57 -0.17 11.57 5.58
C VAL A 57 -0.74 12.98 5.52
N ILE A 58 0.02 13.89 4.94
CA ILE A 58 -0.27 15.32 4.91
C ILE A 58 -0.56 15.83 3.49
N THR A 59 -1.28 16.95 3.39
CA THR A 59 -1.53 17.65 2.13
C THR A 59 -0.31 18.47 1.70
N THR A 60 -0.34 18.91 0.44
CA THR A 60 0.66 19.86 -0.07
C THR A 60 0.70 21.15 0.76
N ASP A 61 -0.47 21.66 1.18
CA ASP A 61 -0.56 22.88 1.99
C ASP A 61 0.12 22.70 3.34
N LYS A 62 -0.17 21.59 4.03
CA LYS A 62 0.43 21.29 5.33
C LYS A 62 1.93 21.06 5.23
N ARG A 63 2.41 20.44 4.14
CA ARG A 63 3.85 20.33 3.85
C ARG A 63 4.49 21.71 3.74
N ASN A 64 3.86 22.64 3.01
CA ASN A 64 4.40 23.99 2.82
C ASN A 64 4.39 24.78 4.14
N GLU A 65 3.36 24.61 4.97
CA GLU A 65 3.27 25.18 6.33
C GLU A 65 4.44 24.70 7.20
N ILE A 66 4.72 23.40 7.23
CA ILE A 66 5.84 22.82 7.99
C ILE A 66 7.18 23.38 7.51
N LEU A 67 7.39 23.45 6.20
CA LEU A 67 8.64 23.98 5.62
C LEU A 67 8.83 25.49 5.85
N ALA A 68 7.74 26.24 5.95
CA ALA A 68 7.77 27.67 6.25
C ALA A 68 8.07 27.94 7.74
N ASN A 69 7.68 27.02 8.63
CA ASN A 69 7.95 27.11 10.06
C ASN A 69 9.36 26.66 10.47
N CYS A 70 10.16 26.14 9.53
CA CYS A 70 11.56 25.80 9.78
C CYS A 70 12.37 27.07 10.11
N GLN A 71 13.21 27.01 11.13
CA GLN A 71 13.95 28.17 11.65
C GLN A 71 15.21 28.48 10.86
N THR A 72 15.83 27.44 10.27
CA THR A 72 17.08 27.52 9.53
C THR A 72 16.95 26.84 8.17
N GLU A 73 17.79 27.24 7.21
CA GLU A 73 17.81 26.61 5.89
C GLU A 73 18.29 25.15 5.96
N ASP A 74 19.18 24.83 6.89
CA ASP A 74 19.66 23.46 7.14
C ASP A 74 18.54 22.56 7.71
N GLU A 75 17.72 23.06 8.63
CA GLU A 75 16.51 22.37 9.07
C GLU A 75 15.54 22.17 7.91
N ARG A 76 15.26 23.23 7.14
CA ARG A 76 14.34 23.19 6.01
C ARG A 76 14.75 22.13 4.99
N THR A 77 16.04 22.02 4.68
CA THR A 77 16.58 21.03 3.75
C THR A 77 16.36 19.61 4.27
N ARG A 78 16.72 19.35 5.53
CA ARG A 78 16.52 18.03 6.16
C ARG A 78 15.04 17.66 6.29
N THR A 79 14.17 18.60 6.66
CA THR A 79 12.71 18.40 6.75
C THR A 79 12.10 18.14 5.38
N ALA A 80 12.56 18.83 4.34
CA ALA A 80 12.12 18.58 2.96
C ALA A 80 12.48 17.18 2.47
N GLU A 81 13.62 16.63 2.90
CA GLU A 81 14.02 15.26 2.59
C GLU A 81 13.21 14.20 3.36
N LEU A 82 12.77 14.53 4.58
CA LEU A 82 11.92 13.68 5.42
C LEU A 82 10.51 13.53 4.84
N ILE A 83 9.97 14.56 4.20
CA ILE A 83 8.61 14.57 3.66
C ILE A 83 8.61 14.10 2.20
N ARG A 84 8.07 12.91 1.93
CA ARG A 84 8.11 12.27 0.60
C ARG A 84 6.72 12.14 -0.02
N PRO A 85 6.55 12.31 -1.34
CA PRO A 85 5.26 12.08 -1.99
C PRO A 85 4.84 10.61 -1.82
N ILE A 86 3.54 10.39 -1.61
CA ILE A 86 2.97 9.05 -1.40
C ILE A 86 1.83 8.76 -2.38
N LEU A 87 1.75 7.51 -2.84
CA LEU A 87 0.59 6.95 -3.52
C LEU A 87 -0.12 5.96 -2.60
N ARG A 88 -1.45 6.05 -2.54
CA ARG A 88 -2.30 5.08 -1.83
C ARG A 88 -2.91 4.13 -2.85
N GLY A 89 -3.44 3.00 -2.38
CA GLY A 89 -4.10 2.03 -3.26
C GLY A 89 -5.21 2.65 -4.14
N ARG A 90 -5.96 3.64 -3.62
CA ARG A 90 -7.00 4.35 -4.38
C ARG A 90 -6.48 5.25 -5.51
N ASP A 91 -5.23 5.66 -5.42
CA ASP A 91 -4.54 6.53 -6.37
C ASP A 91 -3.97 5.71 -7.56
N ILE A 92 -3.91 4.37 -7.44
CA ILE A 92 -3.44 3.44 -8.50
C ILE A 92 -4.62 3.00 -9.39
N LYS A 93 -4.38 2.96 -10.70
CA LYS A 93 -5.29 2.47 -11.75
C LYS A 93 -4.61 1.36 -12.55
N ARG A 94 -5.38 0.66 -13.40
CA ARG A 94 -4.93 -0.53 -14.16
C ARG A 94 -3.61 -0.32 -14.92
N TYR A 95 -3.34 0.89 -15.42
CA TYR A 95 -2.13 1.24 -16.18
C TYR A 95 -1.60 2.65 -15.89
N ALA A 96 -2.05 3.27 -14.80
CA ALA A 96 -1.71 4.66 -14.48
C ALA A 96 -1.83 4.90 -12.98
N TYR A 97 -1.38 6.07 -12.53
CA TYR A 97 -1.68 6.57 -11.20
C TYR A 97 -2.16 8.02 -11.29
N ASN A 98 -3.01 8.43 -10.35
CA ASN A 98 -3.41 9.81 -10.17
C ASN A 98 -2.96 10.28 -8.79
N TRP A 99 -1.87 11.03 -8.73
CA TRP A 99 -1.33 11.49 -7.45
C TRP A 99 -2.22 12.58 -6.84
N ALA A 100 -2.64 12.37 -5.60
CA ALA A 100 -3.60 13.22 -4.91
C ALA A 100 -2.96 14.45 -4.22
N GLY A 101 -1.71 14.81 -4.53
CA GLY A 101 -1.02 15.91 -3.85
C GLY A 101 -0.70 15.62 -2.38
N LEU A 102 -0.58 14.34 -2.02
CA LEU A 102 -0.33 13.88 -0.66
C LEU A 102 1.13 13.49 -0.44
N TYR A 103 1.57 13.71 0.78
CA TYR A 103 2.92 13.44 1.25
C TYR A 103 2.89 12.61 2.52
N LEU A 104 3.96 11.87 2.77
CA LEU A 104 4.21 11.11 3.97
C LEU A 104 5.37 11.75 4.74
N ILE A 105 5.17 11.99 6.03
CA ILE A 105 6.24 12.29 6.98
C ILE A 105 6.95 10.96 7.30
N ALA A 106 8.13 10.74 6.73
CA ALA A 106 8.81 9.44 6.71
C ALA A 106 9.64 9.16 7.98
N THR A 107 9.07 9.34 9.17
CA THR A 107 9.72 9.06 10.47
C THR A 107 9.72 7.56 10.80
N PHE A 108 10.31 6.76 9.91
CA PHE A 108 10.38 5.32 10.11
C PHE A 108 11.36 4.97 11.24
N PRO A 109 10.99 4.08 12.19
CA PRO A 109 11.87 3.66 13.27
C PRO A 109 13.22 3.10 12.77
N SER A 110 13.22 2.44 11.61
CA SER A 110 14.42 1.87 10.98
C SER A 110 15.48 2.89 10.58
N ARG A 111 15.11 4.17 10.43
CA ARG A 111 16.02 5.25 10.04
C ARG A 111 16.68 5.96 11.22
N HIS A 112 16.25 5.68 12.46
CA HIS A 112 16.83 6.23 13.69
C HIS A 112 17.01 7.76 13.66
N TYR A 113 16.01 8.49 13.17
CA TYR A 113 16.04 9.95 13.19
C TYR A 113 15.97 10.48 14.62
N ASP A 114 16.78 11.50 14.92
CA ASP A 114 16.65 12.29 16.14
C ASP A 114 15.58 13.37 15.94
N ILE A 115 14.41 13.19 16.58
CA ILE A 115 13.27 14.09 16.43
C ILE A 115 13.55 15.51 16.93
N GLU A 116 14.49 15.68 17.87
CA GLU A 116 14.85 16.99 18.40
C GLU A 116 15.55 17.87 17.35
N THR A 117 16.02 17.26 16.26
CA THR A 117 16.59 17.99 15.11
C THR A 117 15.55 18.51 14.12
N TYR A 118 14.26 18.21 14.33
CA TYR A 118 13.14 18.58 13.46
C TYR A 118 12.02 19.32 14.23
N PRO A 119 12.29 20.50 14.82
CA PRO A 119 11.30 21.21 15.64
C PRO A 119 10.03 21.60 14.87
N ALA A 120 10.10 21.87 13.56
CA ALA A 120 8.91 22.17 12.75
C ALA A 120 7.97 20.97 12.49
N VAL A 121 8.43 19.74 12.73
CA VAL A 121 7.65 18.50 12.51
C VAL A 121 6.97 18.00 13.80
N LYS A 122 7.44 18.48 14.95
CA LYS A 122 6.91 18.17 16.28
C LYS A 122 5.59 18.88 16.54
#